data_AF-A0AAW0WM60-F1
#
_entry.id   AF-A0AAW0WM60-F1
#
_cell.length_a   1.000
_cell.length_b   1.000
_cell.length_c   1.000
_cell.angle_alpha   90.00
_cell.angle_beta   90.00
_cell.angle_gamma   90.00
#
_symmetry.space_group_name_H-M   'P 1'
#
loop_
_entity.id
_entity.type
_entity.pdbx_description
1 polymer ?
#
loop_
_entity_poly.entity_id
_entity_poly.type
_entity_poly.pdbx_seq_one_letter_code
_entity_poly.pdbx_strand_id
1 'polypeptide(L)'
;MMIQNLDNNKAVFSHLDNNKAVFSHLDNNKAVFSHLDNNKAVFSHLDNNKAVFSHLDNNKAVFSHLHNNKAVFSHLHNKAVFSHLHYNKAVFSHLHYNKAVFSHLHYNKAVFSHLHYNKAVFSHLHYNKAVFSHLHYNKAVFSHLHNNN
;
A
#
# COMPACT_ATOMS: atom_id res chain seq x y z
N MET A 1 -18.16 2.94 -6.90
CA MET A 1 -18.43 3.14 -5.46
C MET A 1 -17.54 4.24 -4.88
N MET A 2 -18.06 5.04 -3.94
CA MET A 2 -17.31 6.09 -3.22
C MET A 2 -17.68 6.04 -1.74
N ILE A 3 -16.68 5.95 -0.86
CA ILE A 3 -16.84 5.90 0.59
C ILE A 3 -15.93 6.97 1.18
N GLN A 4 -16.52 7.87 1.97
CA GLN A 4 -15.79 8.99 2.54
C GLN A 4 -16.20 9.30 3.97
N ASN A 5 -15.31 9.97 4.71
CA ASN A 5 -15.58 10.59 6.02
C ASN A 5 -16.09 9.56 7.04
N LEU A 6 -15.30 8.51 7.26
CA LEU A 6 -15.62 7.47 8.22
C LEU A 6 -14.63 7.55 9.37
N ASP A 7 -15.14 7.98 10.52
CA ASP A 7 -14.44 7.92 11.80
C ASP A 7 -15.09 6.83 12.67
N ASN A 8 -14.40 5.72 12.88
CA ASN A 8 -14.88 4.66 13.76
C ASN A 8 -13.76 3.75 14.30
N ASN A 9 -14.13 2.84 15.20
CA ASN A 9 -13.16 1.88 15.74
C ASN A 9 -12.71 0.82 14.71
N LYS A 10 -13.60 0.43 13.78
CA LYS A 10 -13.33 -0.63 12.80
C LYS A 10 -14.16 -0.47 11.53
N ALA A 11 -13.48 -0.33 10.40
CA ALA A 11 -14.06 -0.36 9.07
C ALA A 11 -13.65 -1.63 8.31
N VAL A 12 -14.60 -2.28 7.64
CA VAL A 12 -14.36 -3.46 6.79
C VAL A 12 -15.05 -3.27 5.46
N PHE A 13 -14.27 -3.38 4.38
CA PHE A 13 -14.74 -3.30 3.01
C PHE A 13 -14.32 -4.57 2.30
N SER A 14 -15.29 -5.35 1.84
CA SER A 14 -15.03 -6.65 1.25
C SER A 14 -15.92 -6.99 0.08
N HIS A 15 -15.41 -7.80 -0.85
CA HIS A 15 -16.16 -8.32 -2.01
C HIS A 15 -16.79 -7.20 -2.84
N LEU A 16 -15.94 -6.27 -3.26
CA LEU A 16 -16.36 -5.13 -4.07
C LEU A 16 -15.79 -5.28 -5.47
N ASP A 17 -16.68 -5.58 -6.39
CA ASP A 17 -16.43 -5.54 -7.83
C ASP A 17 -17.02 -4.25 -8.41
N ASN A 18 -16.15 -3.35 -8.87
CA ASN A 18 -16.59 -2.13 -9.54
C ASN A 18 -15.59 -1.70 -10.62
N ASN A 19 -16.08 -0.90 -11.58
CA ASN A 19 -15.16 -0.18 -12.47
C ASN A 19 -14.25 0.79 -11.68
N LYS A 20 -14.79 1.48 -10.66
CA LYS A 20 -14.02 2.41 -9.83
C LYS A 20 -14.49 2.38 -8.38
N ALA A 21 -13.55 2.23 -7.45
CA ALA A 21 -13.75 2.40 -6.02
C ALA A 21 -12.88 3.54 -5.48
N VAL A 22 -13.46 4.39 -4.63
CA VAL A 22 -12.75 5.48 -3.94
C VAL A 22 -13.03 5.38 -2.46
N PHE A 23 -11.98 5.36 -1.65
CA PHE A 23 -12.01 5.37 -0.20
C PHE A 23 -11.20 6.57 0.28
N SER A 24 -11.81 7.47 1.04
CA SER A 24 -11.08 8.65 1.51
C SER A 24 -11.51 9.19 2.86
N HIS A 25 -10.61 9.86 3.58
CA HIS A 25 -10.89 10.42 4.90
C HIS A 25 -11.44 9.32 5.83
N LEU A 26 -10.60 8.31 6.05
CA LEU A 26 -10.91 7.16 6.88
C LEU A 26 -9.98 7.14 8.08
N ASP A 27 -10.51 7.58 9.21
CA ASP A 27 -9.79 7.71 10.47
C ASP A 27 -10.28 6.59 11.39
N ASN A 28 -9.52 5.48 11.48
CA ASN A 28 -10.01 4.32 12.21
C ASN A 28 -8.94 3.64 13.05
N ASN A 29 -9.36 3.00 14.13
CA ASN A 29 -8.45 2.09 14.84
C ASN A 29 -8.03 0.92 13.94
N LYS A 30 -8.97 0.37 13.15
CA LYS A 30 -8.69 -0.71 12.22
C LYS A 30 -9.47 -0.56 10.91
N ALA A 31 -8.78 -0.50 9.79
CA ALA A 31 -9.38 -0.62 8.47
C ALA A 31 -8.97 -1.94 7.80
N VAL A 32 -9.93 -2.63 7.19
CA VAL A 32 -9.70 -3.85 6.41
C VAL A 32 -10.32 -3.69 5.02
N PHE A 33 -9.52 -3.93 3.99
CA PHE A 33 -9.92 -3.93 2.59
C PHE A 33 -9.57 -5.30 2.01
N SER A 34 -10.57 -6.07 1.62
CA SER A 34 -10.36 -7.45 1.16
C SER A 34 -11.18 -7.83 -0.07
N HIS A 35 -10.62 -8.56 -1.03
CA HIS A 35 -11.37 -8.97 -2.24
C HIS A 35 -11.97 -7.75 -2.96
N LEU A 36 -11.08 -6.85 -3.39
CA LEU A 36 -11.45 -5.67 -4.16
C LEU A 36 -10.95 -5.84 -5.60
N ASP A 37 -11.88 -6.18 -6.48
CA ASP A 37 -11.62 -6.45 -7.88
C ASP A 37 -12.11 -5.26 -8.68
N ASN A 38 -11.21 -4.33 -9.04
CA ASN A 38 -11.64 -3.09 -9.71
C ASN A 38 -10.73 -2.70 -10.86
N ASN A 39 -11.29 -2.01 -11.87
CA ASN A 39 -10.42 -1.37 -12.87
C ASN A 39 -9.57 -0.27 -12.24
N LYS A 40 -10.13 0.48 -11.29
CA LYS A 40 -9.41 1.50 -10.53
C LYS A 40 -9.84 1.56 -9.08
N ALA A 41 -8.89 1.44 -8.15
CA ALA A 41 -9.08 1.73 -6.74
C ALA A 41 -8.26 2.94 -6.30
N VAL A 42 -8.84 3.82 -5.50
CA VAL A 42 -8.17 4.98 -4.89
C VAL A 42 -8.38 4.94 -3.39
N PHE A 43 -7.28 5.05 -2.64
CA PHE A 43 -7.26 5.15 -1.18
C PHE A 43 -6.52 6.44 -0.83
N SER A 44 -7.22 7.42 -0.25
CA SER A 44 -6.63 8.73 0.04
C SER A 44 -6.99 9.26 1.43
N HIS A 45 -6.03 9.74 2.22
CA HIS A 45 -6.27 10.20 3.60
C HIS A 45 -6.82 9.06 4.48
N LEU A 46 -5.95 8.09 4.75
CA LEU A 46 -6.25 6.95 5.61
C LEU A 46 -5.32 7.01 6.81
N ASP A 47 -5.86 7.43 7.95
CA ASP A 47 -5.12 7.55 9.20
C ASP A 47 -5.60 6.46 10.17
N ASN A 48 -4.84 5.36 10.26
CA ASN A 48 -5.28 4.21 11.05
C ASN A 48 -4.21 3.64 11.99
N ASN A 49 -4.66 3.10 13.13
CA ASN A 49 -3.76 2.31 13.96
C ASN A 49 -3.35 1.00 13.25
N LYS A 50 -4.28 0.37 12.54
CA LYS A 50 -4.00 -0.79 11.71
C LYS A 50 -4.77 -0.77 10.40
N ALA A 51 -4.07 -0.83 9.27
CA ALA A 51 -4.66 -1.05 7.97
C ALA A 51 -4.26 -2.42 7.41
N VAL A 52 -5.23 -3.14 6.84
CA VAL A 52 -5.02 -4.42 6.14
C VAL A 52 -5.61 -4.31 4.75
N PHE A 53 -4.80 -4.62 3.75
CA PHE A 53 -5.16 -4.68 2.34
C PHE A 53 -4.83 -6.07 1.82
N SER A 54 -5.84 -6.85 1.44
CA SER A 54 -5.67 -8.24 1.04
C SER A 54 -6.47 -8.55 -0.22
N HIS A 55 -5.91 -9.26 -1.20
CA HIS A 55 -6.65 -9.61 -2.43
C HIS A 55 -7.20 -8.36 -3.12
N LEU A 56 -6.28 -7.51 -3.57
CA LEU A 56 -6.57 -6.29 -4.30
C LEU A 56 -6.21 -6.51 -5.77
N ASP A 57 -7.10 -7.16 -6.50
CA ASP A 57 -6.94 -7.44 -7.92
C ASP A 57 -7.43 -6.25 -8.76
N ASN A 58 -6.66 -5.16 -8.67
CA ASN A 58 -6.99 -3.92 -9.37
C ASN A 58 -6.13 -3.74 -10.61
N ASN A 59 -6.70 -3.30 -11.73
CA ASN A 59 -5.89 -2.92 -12.91
C ASN A 59 -4.98 -1.72 -12.60
N LYS A 60 -5.46 -0.80 -11.75
CA LYS A 60 -4.69 0.30 -11.19
C LYS A 60 -5.15 0.63 -9.76
N ALA A 61 -4.23 0.59 -8.81
CA ALA A 61 -4.44 1.10 -7.45
C ALA A 61 -3.65 2.39 -7.21
N VAL A 62 -4.24 3.34 -6.50
CA VAL A 62 -3.58 4.56 -6.04
C VAL A 62 -3.76 4.69 -4.53
N PHE A 63 -2.66 4.87 -3.82
CA PHE A 63 -2.60 5.08 -2.38
C PHE A 63 -1.90 6.41 -2.11
N SER A 64 -2.58 7.32 -1.42
CA SER A 64 -2.08 8.66 -1.13
C SER A 64 -2.38 9.07 0.30
N HIS A 65 -1.40 9.63 1.01
CA HIS A 65 -1.59 10.09 2.40
C HIS A 65 -2.11 8.96 3.30
N LEU A 66 -1.29 7.93 3.46
CA LEU A 66 -1.57 6.82 4.39
C LEU A 66 -0.64 6.98 5.59
N HIS A 67 -1.20 7.31 6.75
CA HIS A 67 -0.46 7.31 8.01
C HIS A 67 -0.97 6.16 8.87
N ASN A 68 -0.22 5.06 8.90
CA ASN A 68 -0.63 3.89 9.67
C ASN A 68 0.43 3.43 10.67
N ASN A 69 0.04 3.15 11.90
CA ASN A 69 0.95 2.53 12.86
C ASN A 69 1.38 1.14 12.38
N LYS A 70 0.44 0.36 11.85
CA LYS A 70 0.72 -0.91 11.19
C LYS A 70 -0.04 -1.03 9.87
N ALA A 71 0.68 -1.32 8.79
CA ALA A 71 0.08 -1.65 7.51
C ALA A 71 0.45 -3.08 7.10
N VAL A 72 -0.53 -3.81 6.55
CA VAL A 72 -0.32 -5.12 5.95
C VAL A 72 -0.90 -5.10 4.54
N PHE A 73 -0.10 -5.50 3.57
CA PHE A 73 -0.49 -5.65 2.18
C PHE A 73 -0.20 -7.08 1.74
N SER A 74 -1.22 -7.78 1.26
CA SER A 74 -1.10 -9.14 0.74
C SER A 74 -1.86 -9.31 -0.56
N HIS A 75 -1.28 -9.99 -1.55
CA HIS A 75 -1.92 -10.25 -2.84
C HIS A 75 -2.39 -8.95 -3.53
N LEU A 76 -1.42 -8.10 -3.88
CA LEU A 76 -1.67 -6.90 -4.69
C LEU A 76 -1.06 -7.10 -6.07
N HIS A 77 -1.87 -6.87 -7.11
CA HIS A 77 -1.47 -7.14 -8.48
C HIS A 77 -1.48 -5.87 -9.38
N ASN A 78 -0.85 -6.00 -10.55
CA ASN A 78 -0.83 -5.04 -11.67
C ASN A 78 -0.07 -3.73 -11.44
N LYS A 79 -0.76 -2.59 -11.38
CA LYS A 79 -0.15 -1.25 -11.34
C LYS A 79 -0.53 -0.57 -10.04
N ALA A 80 0.48 -0.06 -9.33
CA ALA A 80 0.25 0.67 -8.10
C ALA A 80 1.05 1.97 -8.05
N VAL A 81 0.40 3.02 -7.54
CA VAL A 81 1.04 4.30 -7.24
C VAL A 81 0.86 4.59 -5.77
N PHE A 82 1.96 4.92 -5.12
CA PHE A 82 2.04 5.20 -3.70
C PHE A 82 2.69 6.57 -3.48
N SER A 83 2.02 7.43 -2.74
CA SER A 83 2.51 8.78 -2.41
C SER A 83 2.23 9.11 -0.95
N HIS A 84 3.22 9.65 -0.24
CA HIS A 84 3.09 10.05 1.17
C HIS A 84 2.58 8.89 2.04
N LEU A 85 3.40 7.83 2.10
CA LEU A 85 3.16 6.68 2.95
C LEU A 85 4.05 6.76 4.18
N HIS A 86 3.44 6.70 5.36
CA HIS A 86 4.15 6.72 6.64
C HIS A 86 3.69 5.54 7.49
N TYR A 87 4.64 4.65 7.79
CA TYR A 87 4.37 3.46 8.58
C TYR A 87 5.34 3.28 9.74
N ASN A 88 4.84 2.98 10.95
CA ASN A 88 5.74 2.46 11.98
C ASN A 88 6.16 1.03 11.65
N LYS A 89 5.22 0.20 11.21
CA LYS A 89 5.50 -1.17 10.75
C LYS A 89 4.73 -1.46 9.47
N ALA A 90 5.40 -2.00 8.47
CA ALA A 90 4.77 -2.45 7.23
C ALA A 90 5.13 -3.91 6.94
N VAL A 91 4.15 -4.68 6.50
CA VAL A 91 4.36 -6.05 6.01
C VAL A 91 3.77 -6.15 4.62
N PHE A 92 4.57 -6.69 3.72
CA PHE A 92 4.23 -6.85 2.31
C PHE A 92 4.47 -8.29 1.89
N SER A 93 3.42 -8.97 1.44
CA SER A 93 3.49 -10.37 0.97
C SER A 93 2.79 -10.54 -0.37
N HIS A 94 3.36 -11.37 -1.24
CA HIS A 94 2.78 -11.68 -2.56
C HIS A 94 2.37 -10.44 -3.34
N LEU A 95 3.32 -9.52 -3.54
CA LEU A 95 3.10 -8.33 -4.34
C LEU A 95 3.64 -8.58 -5.75
N HIS A 96 2.78 -8.48 -6.76
CA HIS A 96 3.15 -8.70 -8.17
C HIS A 96 2.77 -7.49 -9.01
N TYR A 97 3.75 -6.61 -9.29
CA TYR A 97 3.52 -5.40 -10.08
C TYR A 97 4.15 -5.45 -11.47
N ASN A 98 3.37 -5.10 -12.48
CA ASN A 98 3.94 -4.67 -13.76
C ASN A 98 4.64 -3.31 -13.62
N LYS A 99 4.08 -2.42 -12.81
CA LYS A 99 4.69 -1.12 -12.51
C LYS A 99 4.28 -0.64 -11.12
N ALA A 100 5.26 -0.29 -10.30
CA ALA A 100 5.06 0.36 -9.02
C ALA A 100 5.80 1.71 -8.97
N VAL A 101 5.17 2.73 -8.39
CA VAL A 101 5.81 4.03 -8.15
C VAL A 101 5.60 4.42 -6.70
N PHE A 102 6.68 4.78 -6.02
CA PHE A 102 6.70 5.25 -4.65
C PHE A 102 7.37 6.63 -4.62
N SER A 103 6.62 7.66 -4.22
CA SER A 103 7.16 9.04 -4.22
C SER A 103 7.78 9.41 -2.88
N HIS A 104 7.04 9.22 -1.79
CA HIS A 104 7.52 9.41 -0.42
C HIS A 104 7.07 8.21 0.39
N LEU A 105 8.04 7.37 0.77
CA LEU A 105 7.80 6.18 1.56
C LEU A 105 8.71 6.22 2.78
N HIS A 106 8.09 6.33 3.95
CA HIS A 106 8.76 6.36 5.24
C HIS A 106 8.29 5.16 6.07
N TYR A 107 9.23 4.33 6.54
CA TYR A 107 8.88 3.31 7.51
C TYR A 107 9.97 2.97 8.52
N ASN A 108 9.61 2.75 9.78
CA ASN A 108 10.61 2.31 10.75
C ASN A 108 11.01 0.85 10.51
N LYS A 109 10.04 -0.04 10.29
CA LYS A 109 10.30 -1.47 10.01
C LYS A 109 9.43 -1.96 8.86
N ALA A 110 10.05 -2.57 7.85
CA ALA A 110 9.33 -3.28 6.81
C ALA A 110 9.84 -4.72 6.62
N VAL A 111 8.92 -5.61 6.29
CA VAL A 111 9.19 -6.99 5.86
C VAL A 111 8.54 -7.23 4.51
N PHE A 112 9.30 -7.77 3.57
CA PHE A 112 8.88 -8.12 2.23
C PHE A 112 9.19 -9.60 1.99
N SER A 113 8.17 -10.44 1.83
CA SER A 113 8.38 -11.88 1.69
C SER A 113 8.44 -12.36 0.23
N HIS A 114 7.51 -11.91 -0.61
CA HIS A 114 7.45 -12.22 -2.04
C HIS A 114 7.10 -10.94 -2.79
N LEU A 115 8.13 -10.25 -3.28
CA LEU A 115 7.99 -9.01 -4.02
C LEU A 115 8.51 -9.21 -5.44
N HIS A 116 7.60 -9.22 -6.41
CA HIS A 116 7.88 -9.34 -7.83
C HIS A 116 7.46 -8.06 -8.55
N TYR A 117 8.38 -7.43 -9.28
CA TYR A 117 7.99 -6.32 -10.14
C TYR A 117 8.82 -6.16 -11.41
N ASN A 118 8.15 -5.83 -12.52
CA ASN A 118 8.86 -5.52 -13.75
C ASN A 118 9.55 -4.15 -13.67
N LYS A 119 8.87 -3.13 -13.14
CA LYS A 119 9.44 -1.79 -12.97
C LYS A 119 9.00 -1.18 -11.65
N ALA A 120 9.96 -0.76 -10.82
CA ALA A 120 9.69 0.07 -9.65
C ALA A 120 10.51 1.36 -9.69
N VAL A 121 9.89 2.45 -9.25
CA VAL A 121 10.55 3.74 -9.04
C VAL A 121 10.30 4.19 -7.62
N PHE A 122 11.36 4.56 -6.92
CA PHE A 122 11.35 5.12 -5.57
C PHE A 122 12.00 6.50 -5.62
N SER A 123 11.25 7.55 -5.31
CA SER A 123 11.79 8.92 -5.33
C SER A 123 12.46 9.23 -3.99
N HIS A 124 11.70 9.15 -2.88
CA HIS A 124 12.23 9.30 -1.52
C HIS A 124 11.84 8.08 -0.69
N LEU A 125 12.84 7.32 -0.29
CA LEU A 125 12.68 6.14 0.54
C LEU A 125 13.50 6.30 1.82
N HIS A 126 12.82 6.44 2.95
CA HIS A 126 13.42 6.52 4.28
C HIS A 126 13.00 5.33 5.12
N TYR A 127 13.96 4.63 5.70
CA TYR A 127 13.67 3.53 6.60
C TYR A 127 14.70 3.34 7.70
N ASN A 128 14.37 2.55 8.72
CA ASN A 128 15.36 2.12 9.72
C ASN A 128 15.72 0.63 9.56
N LYS A 129 14.72 -0.23 9.29
CA LYS A 129 14.95 -1.65 9.03
C LYS A 129 14.06 -2.17 7.92
N ALA A 130 14.67 -2.83 6.93
CA ALA A 130 13.97 -3.56 5.89
C ALA A 130 14.50 -4.99 5.82
N VAL A 131 13.61 -5.96 5.66
CA VAL A 131 13.95 -7.38 5.45
C VAL A 131 13.27 -7.84 4.17
N PHE A 132 14.01 -8.49 3.28
CA PHE A 132 13.51 -9.07 2.04
C PHE A 132 13.83 -10.57 2.03
N SER A 133 12.84 -11.42 1.77
CA SER A 133 13.04 -12.88 1.64
C SER A 133 13.18 -13.28 0.18
N HIS A 134 12.15 -13.02 -0.63
CA HIS A 134 12.17 -13.25 -2.08
C HIS A 134 11.86 -11.94 -2.80
N LEU A 135 12.84 -11.45 -3.55
CA LEU A 135 12.77 -10.21 -4.30
C LEU A 135 13.19 -10.47 -5.74
N HIS A 136 12.26 -10.31 -6.68
CA HIS A 136 12.52 -10.42 -8.10
C HIS A 136 12.12 -9.12 -8.80
N TYR A 137 13.06 -8.54 -9.54
CA TYR A 137 12.76 -7.35 -10.32
C TYR A 137 13.56 -7.28 -11.62
N ASN A 138 12.96 -6.65 -12.63
CA ASN A 138 13.68 -6.35 -13.88
C ASN A 138 14.35 -4.97 -13.80
N LYS A 139 13.64 -3.96 -13.30
CA LYS A 139 14.19 -2.60 -13.13
C LYS A 139 13.70 -1.95 -11.85
N ALA A 140 14.64 -1.46 -11.05
CA ALA A 140 14.39 -0.60 -9.91
C ALA A 140 15.19 0.71 -10.09
N VAL A 141 14.57 1.85 -9.77
CA VAL A 141 15.23 3.16 -9.76
C VAL A 141 14.98 3.80 -8.40
N PHE A 142 16.05 4.27 -7.76
CA PHE A 142 16.01 4.99 -6.49
C PHE A 142 16.65 6.37 -6.69
N SER A 143 15.96 7.44 -6.28
CA SER A 143 16.52 8.81 -6.38
C SER A 143 17.16 9.23 -5.05
N HIS A 144 16.41 9.11 -3.95
CA HIS A 144 16.89 9.39 -2.60
C HIS A 144 16.56 8.21 -1.69
N LEU A 145 17.61 7.61 -1.12
CA LEU A 145 17.54 6.45 -0.23
C LEU A 145 18.24 6.80 1.09
N HIS A 146 17.52 6.68 2.19
CA HIS A 146 18.06 6.95 3.53
C HIS A 146 17.74 5.81 4.48
N ASN A 147 18.76 5.28 5.14
CA ASN A 147 18.64 4.28 6.19
C ASN A 147 19.15 4.86 7.52
N ASN A 148 18.28 4.94 8.53
CA ASN A 148 18.66 5.29 9.90
C ASN A 148 19.11 4.00 10.60
N ASN A 149 20.41 3.78 10.71
CA ASN A 149 20.97 2.62 11.43
C ASN A 149 20.62 2.64 12.92
#